data_AF-A0A954G5Q3-F1
#
_entry.id   AF-A0A954G5Q3-F1
#
_cell.length_a   1.000
_cell.length_b   1.000
_cell.length_c   1.000
_cell.angle_alpha   90.00
_cell.angle_beta   90.00
_cell.angle_gamma   90.00
#
_symmetry.space_group_name_H-M   'P 1'
#
loop_
_entity.id
_entity.type
_entity.pdbx_description
1 polymer ?
#
loop_
_entity_poly.entity_id
_entity_poly.type
_entity_poly.pdbx_seq_one_letter_code
_entity_poly.pdbx_strand_id
1 'polypeptide(L)'
;MLSACGKQEPQAENPAAVALPSVAHYQEFHTEIQNFCSHCHLCPDPAILTKEAWRMQIPREYAHFEQNPSPSLRVPPESEVIQYFVSQAPESHRLPKQNPHPDSSPLRFRKQVIPRTDSKLLPATTHLNWISDTSPHELLLTDMGSGETGRIRFAAEQPEYELLANLKHPAHIERVDLNQDQQYDYLIADLGSSGPEDHDRGTISLLTFNHKTNAWQTQTLQDHLGRVADVKTADFDQDGDLDLIVAEFGWHKTGRLLYLENVSYSKTDLKFKQSVLDSRHGASHVLITDWNHDGRPDFVTLFSQEHEIIDAFLNEGNGQFRKETIYQAPHPAYGSSSISLVDLDQDNDIDLLYTNGDTMDSFELRPDHSLQWLENKGAFPLTHHPVAPLTGAYCATHGDFDGDGDIDLAACSMTWDYKEQRNTLVWYEQLSPGQFRAHPLDFSMGQHPVLTAGDFDSDGDFDLAVGNFEGRETDQRDKTEWFSIWWNEGLQKQE
;
A
#
# COMPACT_ATOMS: atom_id res chain seq x y z
N MET A 1 -19.12 -17.58 15.85
CA MET A 1 -20.21 -18.09 14.99
C MET A 1 -20.45 -17.05 13.91
N LEU A 2 -19.85 -17.27 12.75
CA LEU A 2 -20.04 -16.45 11.56
C LEU A 2 -21.45 -16.74 11.02
N SER A 3 -22.37 -15.79 11.16
CA SER A 3 -23.67 -15.88 10.50
C SER A 3 -23.52 -15.34 9.09
N ALA A 4 -23.75 -16.22 8.13
CA ALA A 4 -23.82 -15.92 6.72
C ALA A 4 -24.83 -14.80 6.46
N CYS A 5 -24.37 -13.68 5.90
CA CYS A 5 -25.26 -12.72 5.25
C CYS A 5 -25.65 -13.34 3.91
N GLY A 6 -26.72 -14.15 3.92
CA GLY A 6 -27.32 -14.68 2.71
C GLY A 6 -27.82 -13.53 1.85
N LYS A 7 -27.49 -13.54 0.56
CA LYS A 7 -28.09 -12.69 -0.46
C LYS A 7 -29.62 -12.80 -0.36
N GLN A 8 -30.28 -11.75 0.13
CA GLN A 8 -31.66 -11.50 -0.22
C GLN A 8 -31.64 -10.77 -1.56
N GLU A 9 -31.94 -11.50 -2.64
CA GLU A 9 -32.26 -10.90 -3.93
C GLU A 9 -33.50 -10.01 -3.75
N PRO A 10 -33.42 -8.70 -4.02
CA PRO A 10 -34.62 -7.92 -4.24
C PRO A 10 -35.26 -8.43 -5.54
N GLN A 11 -36.55 -8.76 -5.49
CA GLN A 11 -37.32 -9.02 -6.69
C GLN A 11 -37.22 -7.80 -7.61
N ALA A 12 -36.60 -7.98 -8.78
CA ALA A 12 -36.49 -6.96 -9.80
C ALA A 12 -37.88 -6.67 -10.39
N GLU A 13 -38.52 -5.59 -9.94
CA GLU A 13 -39.46 -4.89 -10.80
C GLU A 13 -38.66 -4.16 -11.87
N ASN A 14 -38.83 -4.60 -13.11
CA ASN A 14 -38.22 -4.03 -14.31
C ASN A 14 -38.71 -2.58 -14.47
N PRO A 15 -37.88 -1.54 -14.24
CA PRO A 15 -38.30 -0.19 -14.51
C PRO A 15 -38.31 -0.02 -16.02
N ALA A 16 -39.50 0.23 -16.56
CA ALA A 16 -39.70 0.55 -17.96
C ALA A 16 -38.67 1.58 -18.44
N ALA A 17 -38.14 1.37 -19.65
CA ALA A 17 -37.19 2.26 -20.31
C ALA A 17 -37.66 3.73 -20.23
N VAL A 18 -37.08 4.48 -19.28
CA VAL A 18 -37.28 5.92 -19.15
C VAL A 18 -36.61 6.54 -20.37
N ALA A 19 -37.39 7.29 -21.16
CA ALA A 19 -36.88 8.00 -22.32
C ALA A 19 -35.71 8.90 -21.90
N LEU A 20 -34.59 8.82 -22.63
CA LEU A 20 -33.43 9.67 -22.39
C LEU A 20 -33.87 11.15 -22.45
N PRO A 21 -33.57 11.96 -21.42
CA PRO A 21 -33.94 13.36 -21.40
C PRO A 21 -33.32 14.13 -22.57
N SER A 22 -33.96 15.23 -22.96
CA SER A 22 -33.38 16.16 -23.93
C SER A 22 -32.02 16.69 -23.45
N VAL A 23 -31.13 17.06 -24.38
CA VAL A 23 -29.80 17.64 -24.09
C VAL A 23 -29.85 18.80 -23.08
N ALA A 24 -30.96 19.55 -23.01
CA ALA A 24 -31.16 20.65 -22.06
C ALA A 24 -31.31 20.18 -20.60
N HIS A 25 -31.94 19.03 -20.36
CA HIS A 25 -32.12 18.46 -19.01
C HIS A 25 -30.81 17.89 -18.46
N TYR A 26 -29.98 17.34 -19.36
CA TYR A 26 -28.64 16.89 -19.04
C TYR A 26 -27.72 18.05 -18.61
N GLN A 27 -27.80 19.19 -19.29
CA GLN A 27 -27.05 20.39 -18.93
C GLN A 27 -27.49 20.99 -17.58
N GLU A 28 -28.77 20.89 -17.23
CA GLU A 28 -29.33 21.40 -15.97
C GLU A 28 -28.73 20.70 -14.74
N PHE A 29 -28.62 19.36 -14.78
CA PHE A 29 -28.05 18.60 -13.67
C PHE A 29 -26.54 18.47 -13.72
N HIS A 30 -25.88 18.61 -14.88
CA HIS A 30 -24.42 18.49 -14.96
C HIS A 30 -23.71 19.43 -13.97
N THR A 31 -24.04 20.72 -13.94
CA THR A 31 -23.41 21.67 -13.00
C THR A 31 -23.76 21.36 -11.54
N GLU A 32 -24.98 20.91 -11.26
CA GLU A 32 -25.40 20.53 -9.90
C GLU A 32 -24.65 19.28 -9.40
N ILE A 33 -24.50 18.27 -10.26
CA ILE A 33 -23.74 17.05 -9.99
C ILE A 33 -22.27 17.36 -9.80
N GLN A 34 -21.66 18.16 -10.69
CA GLN A 34 -20.27 18.57 -10.54
C GLN A 34 -20.04 19.25 -9.19
N ASN A 35 -20.88 20.22 -8.81
CA ASN A 35 -20.76 20.92 -7.53
C ASN A 35 -20.99 20.01 -6.31
N PHE A 36 -21.94 19.07 -6.40
CA PHE A 36 -22.23 18.13 -5.31
C PHE A 36 -21.12 17.10 -5.14
N CYS A 37 -20.76 16.41 -6.22
CA CYS A 37 -19.74 15.36 -6.21
C CYS A 37 -18.32 15.91 -6.05
N SER A 38 -18.07 17.19 -6.36
CA SER A 38 -16.77 17.82 -6.13
C SER A 38 -16.63 18.47 -4.74
N HIS A 39 -17.59 18.25 -3.83
CA HIS A 39 -17.58 18.91 -2.52
C HIS A 39 -16.46 18.39 -1.61
N CYS A 40 -16.21 17.08 -1.65
CA CYS A 40 -15.24 16.41 -0.78
C CYS A 40 -13.92 16.12 -1.49
N HIS A 41 -13.98 15.77 -2.78
CA HIS A 41 -12.84 15.38 -3.62
C HIS A 41 -13.08 15.82 -5.06
N LEU A 42 -12.23 15.43 -6.02
CA LEU A 42 -12.48 15.68 -7.44
C LEU A 42 -13.74 14.94 -7.91
N CYS A 43 -14.61 15.60 -8.70
CA CYS A 43 -15.75 14.89 -9.29
C CYS A 43 -15.22 13.82 -10.26
N PRO A 44 -15.61 12.55 -10.09
CA PRO A 44 -15.10 11.48 -10.93
C PRO A 44 -15.58 11.60 -12.39
N ASP A 45 -14.73 11.20 -13.33
CA ASP A 45 -15.15 10.99 -14.72
C ASP A 45 -16.03 9.74 -14.80
N PRO A 46 -17.23 9.79 -15.44
CA PRO A 46 -18.08 8.61 -15.58
C PRO A 46 -17.43 7.40 -16.24
N ALA A 47 -16.35 7.58 -17.01
CA ALA A 47 -15.65 6.49 -17.67
C ALA A 47 -14.80 5.61 -16.72
N ILE A 48 -14.58 6.02 -15.46
CA ILE A 48 -13.66 5.30 -14.54
C ILE A 48 -14.26 4.03 -13.92
N LEU A 49 -15.59 3.91 -13.86
CA LEU A 49 -16.31 2.72 -13.38
C LEU A 49 -17.28 2.23 -14.45
N THR A 50 -17.66 0.96 -14.38
CA THR A 50 -18.70 0.44 -15.26
C THR A 50 -20.09 0.96 -14.89
N LYS A 51 -21.05 0.80 -15.81
CA LYS A 51 -22.47 1.06 -15.53
C LYS A 51 -23.00 0.25 -14.34
N GLU A 52 -22.49 -0.96 -14.10
CA GLU A 52 -22.92 -1.76 -12.95
C GLU A 52 -22.38 -1.17 -11.66
N ALA A 53 -21.08 -0.84 -11.60
CA ALA A 53 -20.48 -0.22 -10.43
C ALA A 53 -21.09 1.14 -10.10
N TRP A 54 -21.38 2.01 -11.06
CA TRP A 54 -22.03 3.29 -10.77
C TRP A 54 -23.40 3.15 -10.11
N ARG A 55 -24.18 2.12 -10.46
CA ARG A 55 -25.47 1.84 -9.80
C ARG A 55 -25.31 1.44 -8.34
N MET A 56 -24.13 0.92 -7.97
CA MET A 56 -23.81 0.51 -6.60
C MET A 56 -23.11 1.62 -5.82
N GLN A 57 -22.23 2.39 -6.47
CA GLN A 57 -21.41 3.42 -5.83
C GLN A 57 -22.25 4.63 -5.41
N ILE A 58 -23.07 5.19 -6.31
CA ILE A 58 -23.81 6.42 -6.00
C ILE A 58 -24.71 6.29 -4.77
N PRO A 59 -25.50 5.20 -4.58
CA PRO A 59 -26.27 5.02 -3.35
C PRO A 59 -25.41 4.96 -2.08
N ARG A 60 -24.20 4.40 -2.16
CA ARG A 60 -23.26 4.36 -1.02
C ARG A 60 -22.78 5.76 -0.65
N GLU A 61 -22.43 6.57 -1.65
CA GLU A 61 -21.99 7.95 -1.43
C GLU A 61 -23.11 8.82 -0.85
N TYR A 62 -24.35 8.65 -1.32
CA TYR A 62 -25.51 9.34 -0.76
C TYR A 62 -25.75 8.94 0.71
N ALA A 63 -25.71 7.64 1.01
CA ALA A 63 -25.83 7.15 2.39
C ALA A 63 -24.68 7.63 3.29
N HIS A 64 -23.48 7.84 2.74
CA HIS A 64 -22.36 8.43 3.45
C HIS A 64 -22.61 9.92 3.72
N PHE A 65 -22.99 10.70 2.70
CA PHE A 65 -23.28 12.13 2.83
C PHE A 65 -24.40 12.41 3.86
N GLU A 66 -25.42 11.56 3.94
CA GLU A 66 -26.51 11.67 4.92
C GLU A 66 -26.03 11.58 6.39
N GLN A 67 -24.88 10.96 6.65
CA GLN A 67 -24.32 10.88 8.00
C GLN A 67 -23.69 12.21 8.45
N ASN A 68 -23.22 13.03 7.52
CA ASN A 68 -22.61 14.33 7.80
C ASN A 68 -22.93 15.35 6.70
N PRO A 69 -24.18 15.83 6.63
CA PRO A 69 -24.64 16.66 5.54
C PRO A 69 -24.07 18.07 5.62
N SER A 70 -23.66 18.62 4.48
CA SER A 70 -23.22 20.01 4.35
C SER A 70 -24.43 20.94 4.14
N PRO A 71 -24.75 21.86 5.08
CA PRO A 71 -25.98 22.68 5.02
C PRO A 71 -26.03 23.65 3.84
N SER A 72 -24.86 24.00 3.29
CA SER A 72 -24.70 24.91 2.16
C SER A 72 -24.75 24.20 0.80
N LEU A 73 -24.73 22.86 0.79
CA LEU A 73 -24.68 22.08 -0.44
C LEU A 73 -26.08 21.70 -0.89
N ARG A 74 -26.40 22.02 -2.15
CA ARG A 74 -27.62 21.55 -2.80
C ARG A 74 -27.39 20.12 -3.28
N VAL A 75 -28.24 19.21 -2.82
CA VAL A 75 -28.15 17.77 -3.15
C VAL A 75 -29.06 17.48 -4.36
N PRO A 76 -28.53 17.07 -5.52
CA PRO A 76 -29.35 16.64 -6.65
C PRO A 76 -30.10 15.34 -6.34
N PRO A 77 -31.20 15.01 -7.03
CA PRO A 77 -31.88 13.74 -6.85
C PRO A 77 -30.96 12.56 -7.20
N GLU A 78 -30.84 11.57 -6.31
CA GLU A 78 -29.96 10.40 -6.48
C GLU A 78 -30.18 9.70 -7.84
N SER A 79 -31.43 9.56 -8.28
CA SER A 79 -31.77 8.93 -9.56
C SER A 79 -31.18 9.67 -10.77
N GLU A 80 -31.12 11.00 -10.72
CA GLU A 80 -30.53 11.82 -11.79
C GLU A 80 -29.01 11.67 -11.82
N VAL A 81 -28.38 11.55 -10.64
CA VAL A 81 -26.93 11.31 -10.54
C VAL A 81 -26.57 9.92 -11.08
N ILE A 82 -27.30 8.88 -10.67
CA ILE A 82 -27.13 7.53 -11.23
C ILE A 82 -27.28 7.56 -12.75
N GLN A 83 -28.32 8.22 -13.27
CA GLN A 83 -28.56 8.31 -14.70
C GLN A 83 -27.43 9.05 -15.44
N TYR A 84 -26.93 10.15 -14.87
CA TYR A 84 -25.81 10.90 -15.41
C TYR A 84 -24.58 10.02 -15.59
N PHE A 85 -24.13 9.33 -14.54
CA PHE A 85 -22.95 8.47 -14.59
C PHE A 85 -23.15 7.24 -15.49
N VAL A 86 -24.26 6.51 -15.31
CA VAL A 86 -24.56 5.28 -16.07
C VAL A 86 -24.75 5.53 -17.57
N SER A 87 -25.25 6.71 -17.97
CA SER A 87 -25.44 7.02 -19.39
C SER A 87 -24.12 7.20 -20.17
N GLN A 88 -23.03 7.50 -19.47
CA GLN A 88 -21.71 7.79 -20.04
C GLN A 88 -20.68 6.69 -19.77
N ALA A 89 -20.90 5.90 -18.71
CA ALA A 89 -20.01 4.83 -18.31
C ALA A 89 -19.95 3.68 -19.32
N PRO A 90 -18.80 2.99 -19.44
CA PRO A 90 -18.68 1.78 -20.24
C PRO A 90 -19.48 0.60 -19.63
N GLU A 91 -19.84 -0.37 -20.46
CA GLU A 91 -20.37 -1.66 -19.98
C GLU A 91 -19.27 -2.51 -19.31
N SER A 92 -18.04 -2.40 -19.80
CA SER A 92 -16.86 -3.10 -19.26
C SER A 92 -15.57 -2.36 -19.61
N HIS A 93 -14.54 -2.56 -18.79
CA HIS A 93 -13.20 -2.05 -19.08
C HIS A 93 -12.42 -2.99 -19.99
N ARG A 94 -11.55 -2.41 -20.83
CA ARG A 94 -10.58 -3.16 -21.61
C ARG A 94 -9.23 -3.16 -20.89
N LEU A 95 -8.95 -4.24 -20.17
CA LEU A 95 -7.72 -4.38 -19.39
C LEU A 95 -6.47 -4.64 -20.26
N PRO A 96 -5.27 -4.33 -19.74
CA PRO A 96 -4.01 -4.70 -20.37
C PRO A 96 -3.92 -6.20 -20.68
N LYS A 97 -3.26 -6.52 -21.79
CA LYS A 97 -3.07 -7.90 -22.23
C LYS A 97 -2.18 -8.64 -21.23
N GLN A 98 -2.64 -9.80 -20.76
CA GLN A 98 -1.87 -10.70 -19.90
C GLN A 98 -0.96 -11.62 -20.74
N ASN A 99 0.17 -12.05 -20.18
CA ASN A 99 1.07 -13.03 -20.78
C ASN A 99 1.11 -14.32 -19.94
N PRO A 100 0.56 -15.45 -20.44
CA PRO A 100 0.47 -16.70 -19.70
C PRO A 100 1.77 -17.53 -19.70
N HIS A 101 2.87 -17.00 -20.22
CA HIS A 101 4.15 -17.71 -20.37
C HIS A 101 5.26 -17.05 -19.53
N PRO A 102 5.31 -17.27 -18.21
CA PRO A 102 6.34 -16.69 -17.36
C PRO A 102 7.76 -17.23 -17.67
N ASP A 103 7.87 -18.42 -18.25
CA ASP A 103 9.16 -19.03 -18.66
C ASP A 103 9.88 -18.28 -19.80
N SER A 104 9.31 -17.19 -20.32
CA SER A 104 9.89 -16.39 -21.40
C SER A 104 10.89 -15.32 -20.95
N SER A 105 11.02 -15.12 -19.63
CA SER A 105 11.99 -14.19 -19.03
C SER A 105 13.43 -14.60 -19.33
N PRO A 106 14.33 -13.67 -19.71
CA PRO A 106 15.76 -13.96 -19.86
C PRO A 106 16.43 -14.25 -18.50
N LEU A 107 15.93 -13.70 -17.39
CA LEU A 107 16.30 -14.08 -16.04
C LEU A 107 15.50 -15.29 -15.57
N ARG A 108 16.15 -16.19 -14.84
CA ARG A 108 15.51 -17.36 -14.26
C ARG A 108 15.34 -17.17 -12.76
N PHE A 109 14.08 -17.23 -12.31
CA PHE A 109 13.77 -17.26 -10.88
C PHE A 109 13.31 -18.66 -10.44
N ARG A 110 13.88 -19.19 -9.36
CA ARG A 110 13.43 -20.41 -8.70
C ARG A 110 12.53 -20.07 -7.52
N LYS A 111 11.24 -20.36 -7.63
CA LYS A 111 10.28 -20.20 -6.53
C LYS A 111 10.49 -21.25 -5.43
N GLN A 112 10.67 -20.79 -4.20
CA GLN A 112 10.61 -21.57 -2.95
C GLN A 112 9.44 -21.06 -2.10
N VAL A 113 8.43 -21.91 -1.92
CA VAL A 113 7.28 -21.60 -1.05
C VAL A 113 7.68 -21.77 0.40
N ILE A 114 7.37 -20.76 1.23
CA ILE A 114 7.53 -20.86 2.67
C ILE A 114 6.17 -21.21 3.29
N PRO A 115 6.06 -22.38 3.94
CA PRO A 115 4.81 -22.81 4.55
C PRO A 115 4.56 -22.05 5.84
N ARG A 116 3.29 -21.99 6.21
CA ARG A 116 2.85 -21.38 7.46
C ARG A 116 3.18 -22.23 8.67
N THR A 117 3.37 -21.56 9.80
CA THR A 117 3.44 -22.14 11.15
C THR A 117 2.09 -22.72 11.59
N ASP A 118 0.99 -22.00 11.38
CA ASP A 118 -0.39 -22.45 11.61
C ASP A 118 -1.21 -22.47 10.31
N SER A 119 -1.67 -23.65 9.91
CA SER A 119 -2.45 -23.87 8.68
C SER A 119 -3.95 -23.58 8.81
N LYS A 120 -4.45 -23.17 10.00
CA LYS A 120 -5.89 -22.94 10.23
C LYS A 120 -6.41 -21.57 9.81
N LEU A 121 -5.55 -20.55 9.88
CA LEU A 121 -5.93 -19.20 9.48
C LEU A 121 -5.76 -19.09 7.95
N LEU A 122 -5.97 -17.91 7.35
CA LEU A 122 -5.55 -17.64 5.97
C LEU A 122 -4.28 -16.77 6.00
N PRO A 123 -3.37 -16.84 5.00
CA PRO A 123 -2.22 -15.96 4.95
C PRO A 123 -2.70 -14.52 4.81
N ALA A 124 -2.07 -13.62 5.54
CA ALA A 124 -2.36 -12.19 5.48
C ALA A 124 -1.07 -11.41 5.75
N THR A 125 -0.03 -11.70 4.96
CA THR A 125 1.26 -11.02 5.06
C THR A 125 1.06 -9.54 4.75
N THR A 126 1.46 -8.67 5.67
CA THR A 126 1.26 -7.22 5.59
C THR A 126 2.55 -6.45 5.36
N HIS A 127 3.69 -7.03 5.71
CA HIS A 127 4.99 -6.41 5.48
C HIS A 127 6.08 -7.46 5.28
N LEU A 128 6.98 -7.17 4.34
CA LEU A 128 8.24 -7.85 4.13
C LEU A 128 9.31 -6.76 4.02
N ASN A 129 10.35 -6.84 4.84
CA ASN A 129 11.39 -5.81 4.89
C ASN A 129 12.77 -6.45 4.96
N TRP A 130 13.52 -6.35 3.86
CA TRP A 130 14.89 -6.84 3.80
C TRP A 130 15.86 -5.85 4.42
N ILE A 131 16.75 -6.35 5.27
CA ILE A 131 17.75 -5.53 5.93
C ILE A 131 19.15 -6.09 5.70
N SER A 132 19.96 -5.36 4.93
CA SER A 132 21.32 -5.73 4.52
C SER A 132 22.42 -4.79 5.03
N ASP A 133 22.05 -3.62 5.56
CA ASP A 133 22.98 -2.61 6.06
C ASP A 133 23.79 -3.06 7.29
N THR A 134 23.36 -4.13 7.97
CA THR A 134 24.05 -4.69 9.13
C THR A 134 24.02 -6.21 9.15
N SER A 135 25.04 -6.81 9.77
CA SER A 135 25.12 -8.26 9.96
C SER A 135 24.51 -8.69 11.30
N PRO A 136 23.70 -9.76 11.33
CA PRO A 136 23.29 -10.57 10.19
C PRO A 136 22.22 -9.88 9.35
N HIS A 137 22.24 -10.11 8.03
CA HIS A 137 21.12 -9.71 7.19
C HIS A 137 19.86 -10.48 7.60
N GLU A 138 18.71 -9.84 7.53
CA GLU A 138 17.44 -10.45 7.93
C GLU A 138 16.27 -9.90 7.11
N LEU A 139 15.32 -10.78 6.83
CA LEU A 139 14.03 -10.43 6.25
C LEU A 139 12.99 -10.39 7.37
N LEU A 140 12.45 -9.23 7.67
CA LEU A 140 11.38 -9.07 8.64
C LEU A 140 10.01 -9.34 8.00
N LEU A 141 9.08 -9.84 8.81
CA LEU A 141 7.75 -10.22 8.36
C LEU A 141 6.68 -9.88 9.41
N THR A 142 5.54 -9.39 8.93
CA THR A 142 4.29 -9.33 9.72
C THR A 142 3.14 -10.01 8.98
N ASP A 143 2.26 -10.66 9.74
CA ASP A 143 1.02 -11.24 9.25
C ASP A 143 -0.16 -10.81 10.14
N MET A 144 -1.06 -10.01 9.60
CA MET A 144 -2.17 -9.44 10.38
C MET A 144 -3.27 -10.46 10.70
N GLY A 145 -3.31 -11.60 10.00
CA GLY A 145 -4.33 -12.62 10.19
C GLY A 145 -4.05 -13.51 11.39
N SER A 146 -2.78 -13.89 11.54
CA SER A 146 -2.26 -14.70 12.64
C SER A 146 -1.76 -13.89 13.83
N GLY A 147 -1.38 -12.63 13.61
CA GLY A 147 -0.71 -11.81 14.61
C GLY A 147 0.81 -12.00 14.62
N GLU A 148 1.35 -12.93 13.83
CA GLU A 148 2.76 -13.24 13.84
C GLU A 148 3.61 -12.07 13.36
N THR A 149 4.64 -11.77 14.14
CA THR A 149 5.70 -10.85 13.77
C THR A 149 7.03 -11.57 13.98
N GLY A 150 7.84 -11.62 12.94
CA GLY A 150 9.02 -12.48 12.91
C GLY A 150 10.14 -11.95 12.04
N ARG A 151 11.24 -12.69 12.06
CA ARG A 151 12.36 -12.49 11.14
C ARG A 151 12.78 -13.80 10.53
N ILE A 152 13.41 -13.72 9.37
CA ILE A 152 14.00 -14.83 8.65
C ILE A 152 15.47 -14.53 8.45
N ARG A 153 16.31 -15.51 8.75
CA ARG A 153 17.74 -15.48 8.43
C ARG A 153 18.02 -16.55 7.40
N PHE A 154 18.91 -16.23 6.47
CA PHE A 154 19.31 -17.16 5.43
C PHE A 154 20.64 -17.79 5.82
N ALA A 155 20.64 -19.11 5.97
CA ALA A 155 21.85 -19.89 6.21
C ALA A 155 22.00 -20.91 5.08
N ALA A 156 22.94 -20.69 4.17
CA ALA A 156 23.16 -21.53 2.98
C ALA A 156 21.86 -21.75 2.17
N GLU A 157 21.21 -20.66 1.73
CA GLU A 157 19.92 -20.63 1.02
C GLU A 157 18.73 -21.23 1.81
N GLN A 158 18.90 -21.57 3.09
CA GLN A 158 17.80 -22.06 3.91
C GLN A 158 17.22 -20.93 4.77
N PRO A 159 15.95 -20.55 4.57
CA PRO A 159 15.29 -19.57 5.42
C PRO A 159 14.95 -20.19 6.78
N GLU A 160 15.51 -19.62 7.84
CA GLU A 160 15.22 -19.96 9.23
C GLU A 160 14.33 -18.88 9.85
N TYR A 161 13.06 -19.23 10.09
CA TYR A 161 12.09 -18.33 10.72
C TYR A 161 12.21 -18.32 12.25
N GLU A 162 12.26 -17.12 12.82
CA GLU A 162 12.17 -16.86 14.25
C GLU A 162 10.92 -16.00 14.53
N LEU A 163 10.00 -16.53 15.33
CA LEU A 163 8.88 -15.75 15.87
C LEU A 163 9.41 -14.79 16.93
N LEU A 164 9.22 -13.48 16.72
CA LEU A 164 9.63 -12.42 17.64
C LEU A 164 8.52 -12.08 18.62
N ALA A 165 7.28 -11.95 18.12
CA ALA A 165 6.10 -11.66 18.92
C ALA A 165 4.82 -12.15 18.24
N ASN A 166 3.75 -12.23 19.02
CA ASN A 166 2.39 -12.44 18.51
C ASN A 166 1.52 -11.26 18.96
N LEU A 167 1.16 -10.41 18.01
CA LEU A 167 0.35 -9.20 18.19
C LEU A 167 -1.07 -9.45 17.68
N LYS A 168 -1.89 -8.40 17.50
CA LYS A 168 -3.27 -8.59 17.06
C LYS A 168 -3.34 -8.57 15.53
N HIS A 169 -2.91 -7.46 14.94
CA HIS A 169 -2.99 -7.19 13.51
C HIS A 169 -1.77 -6.36 13.07
N PRO A 170 -0.53 -6.90 13.20
CA PRO A 170 0.67 -6.18 12.84
C PRO A 170 0.66 -5.83 11.34
N ALA A 171 0.97 -4.58 11.03
CA ALA A 171 0.87 -3.97 9.70
C ALA A 171 2.26 -3.73 9.09
N HIS A 172 3.18 -3.23 9.91
CA HIS A 172 4.53 -2.84 9.51
C HIS A 172 5.49 -3.13 10.66
N ILE A 173 6.72 -3.49 10.31
CA ILE A 173 7.82 -3.74 11.24
C ILE A 173 9.11 -3.10 10.71
N GLU A 174 9.83 -2.43 11.59
CA GLU A 174 11.14 -1.83 11.31
C GLU A 174 12.13 -2.10 12.42
N ARG A 175 13.40 -2.29 12.04
CA ARG A 175 14.50 -2.41 12.98
C ARG A 175 15.02 -1.04 13.36
N VAL A 176 15.10 -0.74 14.66
CA VAL A 176 15.49 0.58 15.16
C VAL A 176 16.16 0.46 16.53
N ASP A 177 17.05 1.39 16.87
CA ASP A 177 17.56 1.59 18.24
C ASP A 177 16.83 2.79 18.88
N LEU A 178 15.52 2.63 19.14
CA LEU A 178 14.66 3.73 19.58
C LEU A 178 15.03 4.22 20.99
N ASN A 179 15.49 3.30 21.84
CA ASN A 179 15.93 3.63 23.20
C ASN A 179 17.40 4.04 23.28
N GLN A 180 18.13 4.02 22.16
CA GLN A 180 19.55 4.36 22.04
C GLN A 180 20.44 3.57 23.01
N ASP A 181 20.16 2.28 23.19
CA ASP A 181 20.97 1.38 24.02
C ASP A 181 22.04 0.64 23.20
N GLN A 182 22.19 0.98 21.92
CA GLN A 182 23.10 0.38 20.94
C GLN A 182 22.74 -1.07 20.59
N GLN A 183 21.49 -1.44 20.76
CA GLN A 183 20.96 -2.72 20.34
C GLN A 183 19.78 -2.49 19.41
N TYR A 184 19.66 -3.39 18.44
CA TYR A 184 18.52 -3.35 17.53
C TYR A 184 17.28 -3.92 18.21
N ASP A 185 16.27 -3.07 18.28
CA ASP A 185 14.90 -3.39 18.64
C ASP A 185 14.02 -3.43 17.38
N TYR A 186 12.75 -3.81 17.54
CA TYR A 186 11.78 -3.75 16.44
C TYR A 186 10.57 -2.91 16.80
N LEU A 187 10.31 -1.87 16.00
CA LEU A 187 9.13 -1.03 16.09
C LEU A 187 8.03 -1.60 15.19
N ILE A 188 6.82 -1.71 15.72
CA ILE A 188 5.71 -2.37 15.04
C ILE A 188 4.46 -1.48 15.08
N ALA A 189 3.86 -1.27 13.90
CA ALA A 189 2.51 -0.74 13.75
C ALA A 189 1.50 -1.89 13.81
N ASP A 190 0.39 -1.71 14.53
CA ASP A 190 -0.72 -2.66 14.58
C ASP A 190 -2.04 -1.95 14.22
N LEU A 191 -2.77 -2.52 13.26
CA LEU A 191 -4.02 -1.96 12.76
C LEU A 191 -5.13 -1.99 13.81
N GLY A 192 -5.11 -2.91 14.78
CA GLY A 192 -6.21 -3.15 15.71
C GLY A 192 -7.42 -3.90 15.11
N SER A 193 -7.52 -4.00 13.78
CA SER A 193 -8.46 -4.85 13.04
C SER A 193 -7.92 -5.23 11.66
N SER A 194 -8.38 -6.37 11.14
CA SER A 194 -8.10 -6.77 9.76
C SER A 194 -8.97 -6.04 8.74
N GLY A 195 -10.26 -5.84 9.05
CA GLY A 195 -11.18 -5.10 8.19
C GLY A 195 -10.95 -3.59 8.29
N PRO A 196 -11.23 -2.83 7.23
CA PRO A 196 -11.39 -1.39 7.35
C PRO A 196 -12.55 -1.16 8.33
N GLU A 197 -12.35 -0.40 9.40
CA GLU A 197 -13.36 -0.11 10.42
C GLU A 197 -12.95 1.18 11.16
N ASP A 198 -13.92 2.04 11.51
CA ASP A 198 -13.66 3.18 12.40
C ASP A 198 -13.57 2.71 13.85
N HIS A 199 -12.39 2.83 14.47
CA HIS A 199 -12.17 2.56 15.88
C HIS A 199 -10.83 3.11 16.39
N ASP A 200 -10.65 3.10 17.71
CA ASP A 200 -9.41 3.49 18.40
C ASP A 200 -8.72 2.27 19.06
N ARG A 201 -8.30 1.29 18.25
CA ARG A 201 -7.72 0.00 18.71
C ARG A 201 -6.33 -0.27 18.17
N GLY A 202 -5.81 0.56 17.26
CA GLY A 202 -4.46 0.40 16.78
C GLY A 202 -3.45 0.78 17.86
N THR A 203 -2.24 0.28 17.69
CA THR A 203 -1.17 0.46 18.67
C THR A 203 0.18 0.55 17.98
N ILE A 204 1.15 1.16 18.66
CA ILE A 204 2.56 1.12 18.32
C ILE A 204 3.27 0.34 19.43
N SER A 205 4.06 -0.65 19.06
CA SER A 205 4.80 -1.49 20.02
C SER A 205 6.28 -1.54 19.68
N LEU A 206 7.13 -1.58 20.71
CA LEU A 206 8.56 -1.82 20.62
C LEU A 206 8.87 -3.22 21.17
N LEU A 207 9.59 -4.03 20.40
CA LEU A 207 10.17 -5.29 20.85
C LEU A 207 11.62 -5.08 21.22
N THR A 208 11.94 -5.29 22.49
CA THR A 208 13.31 -5.22 23.01
C THR A 208 13.82 -6.60 23.40
N PHE A 209 15.11 -6.87 23.23
CA PHE A 209 15.67 -8.16 23.62
C PHE A 209 16.19 -8.16 25.07
N ASN A 210 15.62 -9.02 25.91
CA ASN A 210 16.09 -9.17 27.28
C ASN A 210 17.15 -10.26 27.40
N HIS A 211 18.42 -9.85 27.48
CA HIS A 211 19.58 -10.74 27.64
C HIS A 211 19.56 -11.61 28.91
N LYS A 212 18.84 -11.20 29.96
CA LYS A 212 18.76 -12.00 31.20
C LYS A 212 17.83 -13.19 31.04
N THR A 213 16.76 -13.03 30.25
CA THR A 213 15.78 -14.08 29.99
C THR A 213 15.97 -14.75 28.63
N ASN A 214 16.85 -14.21 27.79
CA ASN A 214 17.06 -14.63 26.40
C ASN A 214 15.74 -14.68 25.62
N ALA A 215 14.96 -13.60 25.71
CA ALA A 215 13.62 -13.51 25.13
C ALA A 215 13.27 -12.08 24.74
N TRP A 216 12.48 -11.94 23.67
CA TRP A 216 11.87 -10.68 23.24
C TRP A 216 10.80 -10.21 24.23
N GLN A 217 10.75 -8.91 24.50
CA GLN A 217 9.77 -8.26 25.36
C GLN A 217 9.05 -7.17 24.59
N THR A 218 7.73 -7.24 24.58
CA THR A 218 6.87 -6.23 23.94
C THR A 218 6.50 -5.13 24.93
N GLN A 219 6.78 -3.89 24.55
CA GLN A 219 6.29 -2.68 25.20
C GLN A 219 5.35 -1.94 24.25
N THR A 220 4.12 -1.66 24.69
CA THR A 220 3.24 -0.74 23.97
C THR A 220 3.71 0.69 24.22
N LEU A 221 4.07 1.41 23.15
CA LEU A 221 4.51 2.81 23.21
C LEU A 221 3.32 3.77 23.17
N GLN A 222 2.34 3.46 22.32
CA GLN A 222 1.12 4.24 22.15
C GLN A 222 -0.06 3.32 21.82
N ASP A 223 -1.23 3.62 22.38
CA ASP A 223 -2.48 2.92 22.15
C ASP A 223 -3.64 3.91 21.92
N HIS A 224 -4.86 3.38 21.76
CA HIS A 224 -6.07 4.15 21.44
C HIS A 224 -5.92 4.97 20.14
N LEU A 225 -5.20 4.40 19.18
CA LEU A 225 -4.98 4.96 17.86
C LEU A 225 -6.00 4.39 16.87
N GLY A 226 -6.15 5.10 15.74
CA GLY A 226 -6.84 4.57 14.56
C GLY A 226 -6.17 3.29 14.04
N ARG A 227 -6.50 2.86 12.83
CA ARG A 227 -5.78 1.72 12.21
C ARG A 227 -4.37 2.18 11.82
N VAL A 228 -3.34 1.83 12.59
CA VAL A 228 -1.94 2.24 12.31
C VAL A 228 -1.38 1.35 11.21
N ALA A 229 -1.17 1.92 10.02
CA ALA A 229 -0.65 1.21 8.85
C ALA A 229 0.88 1.25 8.80
N ASP A 230 1.48 2.36 9.20
CA ASP A 230 2.92 2.56 9.18
C ASP A 230 3.39 3.47 10.33
N VAL A 231 4.63 3.29 10.74
CA VAL A 231 5.33 4.11 11.72
C VAL A 231 6.81 4.18 11.38
N LYS A 232 7.35 5.40 11.30
CA LYS A 232 8.76 5.68 11.01
C LYS A 232 9.39 6.56 12.08
N THR A 233 10.71 6.46 12.21
CA THR A 233 11.46 7.16 13.24
C THR A 233 12.53 8.06 12.66
N ALA A 234 12.69 9.26 13.21
CA ALA A 234 13.83 10.14 12.98
C ALA A 234 13.94 11.16 14.12
N ASP A 235 15.08 11.84 14.24
CA ASP A 235 15.25 12.99 15.13
C ASP A 235 14.69 14.25 14.45
N PHE A 236 13.36 14.46 14.53
CA PHE A 236 12.69 15.52 13.78
C PHE A 236 12.85 16.90 14.41
N ASP A 237 13.04 16.99 15.73
CA ASP A 237 13.23 18.25 16.43
C ASP A 237 14.70 18.59 16.72
N GLN A 238 15.63 17.66 16.45
CA GLN A 238 17.08 17.77 16.64
C GLN A 238 17.52 17.85 18.09
N ASP A 239 16.76 17.26 18.99
CA ASP A 239 17.13 17.18 20.41
C ASP A 239 18.04 15.97 20.72
N GLY A 240 18.21 15.08 19.74
CA GLY A 240 19.11 13.93 19.79
C GLY A 240 18.44 12.63 20.23
N ASP A 241 17.13 12.61 20.47
CA ASP A 241 16.37 11.36 20.54
C ASP A 241 15.56 11.10 19.25
N LEU A 242 14.93 9.92 19.17
CA LEU A 242 14.15 9.54 17.99
C LEU A 242 12.65 9.72 18.30
N ASP A 243 12.00 10.49 17.43
CA ASP A 243 10.57 10.73 17.37
C ASP A 243 9.87 9.75 16.44
N LEU A 244 8.53 9.78 16.40
CA LEU A 244 7.73 8.96 15.48
C LEU A 244 6.82 9.79 14.58
N ILE A 245 6.76 9.42 13.29
CA ILE A 245 5.64 9.77 12.39
C ILE A 245 4.77 8.53 12.24
N VAL A 246 3.46 8.71 12.43
CA VAL A 246 2.48 7.62 12.47
C VAL A 246 1.43 7.85 11.39
N ALA A 247 1.33 6.91 10.46
CA ALA A 247 0.26 6.86 9.49
C ALA A 247 -0.90 6.03 10.06
N GLU A 248 -1.93 6.71 10.55
CA GLU A 248 -3.20 6.09 10.86
C GLU A 248 -4.10 6.10 9.63
N PHE A 249 -4.27 4.95 9.01
CA PHE A 249 -5.14 4.76 7.86
C PHE A 249 -6.60 5.04 8.20
N GLY A 250 -7.10 4.44 9.29
CA GLY A 250 -8.49 4.62 9.73
C GLY A 250 -9.56 4.09 8.76
N TRP A 251 -10.71 4.78 8.69
CA TRP A 251 -11.67 4.62 7.60
C TRP A 251 -12.32 5.96 7.25
N HIS A 252 -13.41 6.37 7.90
CA HIS A 252 -14.18 7.57 7.52
C HIS A 252 -14.25 8.61 8.65
N LYS A 253 -14.06 8.16 9.89
CA LYS A 253 -14.17 8.96 11.12
C LYS A 253 -12.91 8.88 11.96
N THR A 254 -12.11 7.83 11.76
CA THR A 254 -10.75 7.71 12.30
C THR A 254 -9.73 7.73 11.16
N GLY A 255 -8.46 7.96 11.49
CA GLY A 255 -7.37 8.10 10.52
C GLY A 255 -6.81 9.52 10.50
N ARG A 256 -5.48 9.62 10.61
CA ARG A 256 -4.70 10.85 10.82
C ARG A 256 -3.25 10.58 10.44
N LEU A 257 -2.52 11.66 10.16
CA LEU A 257 -1.07 11.66 10.23
C LEU A 257 -0.65 12.31 11.56
N LEU A 258 0.10 11.58 12.39
CA LEU A 258 0.52 12.05 13.70
C LEU A 258 2.04 12.23 13.78
N TYR A 259 2.45 13.22 14.56
CA TYR A 259 3.82 13.38 15.05
C TYR A 259 3.83 13.14 16.56
N LEU A 260 4.64 12.18 16.99
CA LEU A 260 4.84 11.79 18.37
C LEU A 260 6.26 12.19 18.78
N GLU A 261 6.33 13.36 19.41
CA GLU A 261 7.56 13.92 19.99
C GLU A 261 7.97 13.07 21.19
N ASN A 262 9.19 12.55 21.19
CA ASN A 262 9.74 11.80 22.30
C ASN A 262 10.08 12.78 23.44
N VAL A 263 9.50 12.51 24.61
CA VAL A 263 9.64 13.37 25.80
C VAL A 263 10.18 12.57 26.98
N SER A 264 10.95 11.53 26.65
CA SER A 264 11.37 10.50 27.61
C SER A 264 12.48 11.01 28.53
N TYR A 265 12.27 10.87 29.84
CA TYR A 265 13.35 11.10 30.82
C TYR A 265 14.27 9.89 30.99
N SER A 266 13.89 8.73 30.45
CA SER A 266 14.60 7.45 30.59
C SER A 266 14.53 6.66 29.29
N LYS A 267 15.62 5.98 28.94
CA LYS A 267 15.72 5.09 27.79
C LYS A 267 14.80 3.86 27.89
N THR A 268 14.38 3.46 29.09
CA THR A 268 13.56 2.25 29.29
C THR A 268 12.08 2.52 29.53
N ASP A 269 11.67 3.78 29.66
CA ASP A 269 10.27 4.17 29.86
C ASP A 269 9.94 5.28 28.86
N LEU A 270 9.86 4.89 27.59
CA LEU A 270 9.60 5.81 26.51
C LEU A 270 8.20 6.44 26.64
N LYS A 271 8.14 7.76 26.44
CA LYS A 271 6.93 8.58 26.49
C LYS A 271 6.91 9.50 25.29
N PHE A 272 5.74 9.63 24.68
CA PHE A 272 5.54 10.47 23.52
C PHE A 272 4.44 11.50 23.76
N LYS A 273 4.65 12.70 23.23
CA LYS A 273 3.66 13.76 23.16
C LYS A 273 3.12 13.82 21.74
N GLN A 274 1.83 13.49 21.61
CA GLN A 274 1.17 13.42 20.32
C GLN A 274 0.71 14.79 19.81
N SER A 275 0.87 15.01 18.51
CA SER A 275 0.29 16.10 17.73
C SER A 275 -0.26 15.58 16.39
N VAL A 276 -1.25 16.28 15.84
CA VAL A 276 -1.86 15.93 14.54
C VAL A 276 -1.23 16.81 13.46
N LEU A 277 -0.55 16.21 12.50
CA LEU A 277 0.00 16.90 11.34
C LEU A 277 -1.05 17.05 10.22
N ASP A 278 -1.87 16.02 10.04
CA ASP A 278 -2.98 16.03 9.09
C ASP A 278 -4.15 15.20 9.63
N SER A 279 -5.38 15.69 9.44
CA SER A 279 -6.59 15.07 9.97
C SER A 279 -7.30 14.16 8.96
N ARG A 280 -6.78 14.02 7.74
CA ARG A 280 -7.29 13.08 6.75
C ARG A 280 -7.02 11.65 7.17
N HIS A 281 -7.99 10.78 6.89
CA HIS A 281 -7.81 9.33 6.88
C HIS A 281 -7.07 8.88 5.60
N GLY A 282 -6.86 7.57 5.45
CA GLY A 282 -6.18 6.98 4.30
C GLY A 282 -4.65 7.09 4.32
N ALA A 283 -4.03 7.66 5.38
CA ALA A 283 -2.58 7.67 5.51
C ALA A 283 -2.05 6.23 5.62
N SER A 284 -1.24 5.79 4.65
CA SER A 284 -0.87 4.38 4.49
C SER A 284 0.63 4.11 4.54
N HIS A 285 1.46 5.05 4.11
CA HIS A 285 2.91 4.91 4.04
C HIS A 285 3.58 6.18 4.53
N VAL A 286 4.76 6.04 5.13
CA VAL A 286 5.66 7.13 5.49
C VAL A 286 7.07 6.75 5.02
N LEU A 287 7.72 7.63 4.27
CA LEU A 287 9.09 7.45 3.80
C LEU A 287 9.94 8.61 4.32
N ILE A 288 11.00 8.31 5.08
CA ILE A 288 11.93 9.32 5.59
C ILE A 288 13.00 9.62 4.54
N THR A 289 13.31 10.89 4.34
CA THR A 289 14.36 11.35 3.41
C THR A 289 14.81 12.76 3.75
N ASP A 290 15.90 13.25 3.18
CA ASP A 290 16.30 14.67 3.23
C ASP A 290 16.02 15.27 1.85
N TRP A 291 14.76 15.63 1.61
CA TRP A 291 14.25 15.94 0.27
C TRP A 291 14.88 17.21 -0.30
N ASN A 292 15.17 18.18 0.57
CA ASN A 292 15.69 19.49 0.19
C ASN A 292 17.21 19.66 0.47
N HIS A 293 17.88 18.60 0.93
CA HIS A 293 19.30 18.55 1.25
C HIS A 293 19.76 19.54 2.32
N ASP A 294 18.91 19.82 3.31
CA ASP A 294 19.23 20.72 4.42
C ASP A 294 19.72 20.00 5.68
N GLY A 295 19.86 18.67 5.61
CA GLY A 295 20.36 17.81 6.67
C GLY A 295 19.34 17.50 7.75
N ARG A 296 18.08 17.89 7.58
CA ARG A 296 16.98 17.53 8.48
C ARG A 296 16.17 16.40 7.88
N PRO A 297 15.68 15.45 8.70
CA PRO A 297 14.80 14.41 8.20
C PRO A 297 13.46 15.05 7.81
N ASP A 298 13.18 15.06 6.51
CA ASP A 298 11.86 15.25 5.93
C ASP A 298 11.14 13.90 5.83
N PHE A 299 9.88 13.93 5.41
CA PHE A 299 9.20 12.70 5.02
C PHE A 299 8.14 12.92 3.95
N VAL A 300 7.76 11.82 3.30
CA VAL A 300 6.65 11.75 2.35
C VAL A 300 5.59 10.78 2.86
N THR A 301 4.33 11.10 2.63
CA THR A 301 3.22 10.20 2.97
C THR A 301 2.23 10.06 1.82
N LEU A 302 1.67 8.85 1.70
CA LEU A 302 0.55 8.55 0.81
C LEU A 302 -0.76 8.56 1.59
N PHE A 303 -1.71 9.39 1.15
CA PHE A 303 -3.11 9.33 1.54
C PHE A 303 -3.90 8.65 0.40
N SER A 304 -4.35 7.42 0.60
CA SER A 304 -5.15 6.66 -0.36
C SER A 304 -6.66 6.84 -0.13
N GLN A 305 -7.48 5.87 -0.52
CA GLN A 305 -8.95 5.94 -0.53
C GLN A 305 -9.41 7.10 -1.42
N GLU A 306 -10.33 7.97 -0.98
CA GLU A 306 -10.86 9.04 -1.82
C GLU A 306 -9.89 10.22 -2.04
N HIS A 307 -8.77 10.27 -1.31
CA HIS A 307 -7.83 11.40 -1.38
C HIS A 307 -6.82 11.26 -2.52
N GLU A 308 -6.28 10.06 -2.70
CA GLU A 308 -5.34 9.70 -3.78
C GLU A 308 -4.22 10.74 -4.00
N ILE A 309 -3.55 11.12 -2.90
CA ILE A 309 -2.58 12.22 -2.87
C ILE A 309 -1.32 11.84 -2.11
N ILE A 310 -0.18 12.28 -2.62
CA ILE A 310 1.12 12.13 -2.01
C ILE A 310 1.60 13.52 -1.61
N ASP A 311 1.91 13.70 -0.33
CA ASP A 311 2.37 14.96 0.24
C ASP A 311 3.77 14.78 0.87
N ALA A 312 4.66 15.75 0.62
CA ALA A 312 5.91 15.93 1.34
C ALA A 312 5.69 16.81 2.57
N PHE A 313 6.41 16.51 3.64
CA PHE A 313 6.47 17.27 4.87
C PHE A 313 7.93 17.63 5.13
N LEU A 314 8.27 18.87 4.75
CA LEU A 314 9.62 19.39 4.84
C LEU A 314 9.85 19.96 6.25
N ASN A 315 10.83 19.41 6.95
CA ASN A 315 11.12 19.74 8.33
C ASN A 315 11.76 21.13 8.43
N GLU A 316 11.13 22.05 9.13
CA GLU A 316 11.62 23.41 9.38
C GLU A 316 12.34 23.54 10.74
N GLY A 317 12.54 22.41 11.44
CA GLY A 317 13.16 22.29 12.75
C GLY A 317 12.17 22.41 13.91
N ASN A 318 12.57 21.93 15.09
CA ASN A 318 11.74 21.90 16.31
C ASN A 318 10.37 21.19 16.09
N GLY A 319 10.37 20.10 15.33
CA GLY A 319 9.16 19.32 15.03
C GLY A 319 8.09 20.08 14.22
N GLN A 320 8.49 21.12 13.46
CA GLN A 320 7.60 21.85 12.55
C GLN A 320 7.81 21.41 11.11
N PHE A 321 6.71 21.27 10.35
CA PHE A 321 6.76 20.79 8.97
C PHE A 321 5.97 21.70 8.03
N ARG A 322 6.58 22.03 6.89
CA ARG A 322 5.89 22.63 5.75
C ARG A 322 5.42 21.54 4.80
N LYS A 323 4.11 21.51 4.55
CA LYS A 323 3.50 20.55 3.63
C LYS A 323 3.56 21.04 2.18
N GLU A 324 3.96 20.17 1.26
CA GLU A 324 3.91 20.37 -0.19
C GLU A 324 3.27 19.16 -0.87
N THR A 325 2.41 19.38 -1.86
CA THR A 325 1.81 18.28 -2.61
C THR A 325 2.75 17.85 -3.73
N ILE A 326 3.18 16.58 -3.67
CA ILE A 326 4.05 15.93 -4.66
C ILE A 326 3.22 15.52 -5.88
N TYR A 327 2.08 14.87 -5.64
CA TYR A 327 1.23 14.32 -6.69
C TYR A 327 -0.21 14.18 -6.20
N GLN A 328 -1.16 14.55 -7.07
CA GLN A 328 -2.60 14.32 -6.88
C GLN A 328 -3.08 13.47 -8.05
N ALA A 329 -3.62 12.29 -7.75
CA ALA A 329 -4.16 11.40 -8.77
C ALA A 329 -5.35 12.03 -9.49
N PRO A 330 -5.63 11.65 -10.75
CA PRO A 330 -6.64 12.29 -11.58
C PRO A 330 -8.09 12.08 -11.10
N HIS A 331 -8.35 11.10 -10.22
CA HIS A 331 -9.70 10.81 -9.71
C HIS A 331 -9.66 10.05 -8.37
N PRO A 332 -10.73 10.09 -7.55
CA PRO A 332 -10.78 9.48 -6.21
C PRO A 332 -10.84 7.95 -6.18
N ALA A 333 -10.99 7.28 -7.32
CA ALA A 333 -10.99 5.82 -7.43
C ALA A 333 -9.71 5.30 -8.11
N TYR A 334 -8.57 5.97 -7.93
CA TYR A 334 -7.33 5.65 -8.64
C TYR A 334 -6.71 4.35 -8.14
N GLY A 335 -6.88 4.07 -6.84
CA GLY A 335 -6.45 2.86 -6.16
C GLY A 335 -5.00 2.93 -5.72
N SER A 336 -4.52 4.05 -5.18
CA SER A 336 -3.16 4.17 -4.65
C SER A 336 -2.86 3.06 -3.65
N SER A 337 -1.75 2.35 -3.83
CA SER A 337 -1.44 1.15 -3.04
C SER A 337 -0.09 1.20 -2.31
N SER A 338 0.97 1.66 -2.97
CA SER A 338 2.31 1.74 -2.36
C SER A 338 3.16 2.86 -2.95
N ILE A 339 4.13 3.33 -2.16
CA ILE A 339 5.19 4.24 -2.58
C ILE A 339 6.55 3.75 -2.09
N SER A 340 7.62 4.00 -2.85
CA SER A 340 9.01 3.80 -2.42
C SER A 340 9.94 4.87 -3.01
N LEU A 341 11.05 5.15 -2.32
CA LEU A 341 12.08 6.09 -2.78
C LEU A 341 13.04 5.39 -3.75
N VAL A 342 13.34 6.03 -4.87
CA VAL A 342 14.25 5.51 -5.92
C VAL A 342 14.89 6.66 -6.68
N ASP A 343 16.11 6.51 -7.17
CA ASP A 343 16.74 7.42 -8.15
C ASP A 343 16.69 6.73 -9.52
N LEU A 344 15.52 6.75 -10.18
CA LEU A 344 15.22 5.78 -11.24
C LEU A 344 16.00 6.06 -12.53
N ASP A 345 16.31 7.32 -12.79
CA ASP A 345 17.10 7.75 -13.94
C ASP A 345 18.58 8.02 -13.61
N GLN A 346 18.99 7.76 -12.36
CA GLN A 346 20.36 7.87 -11.87
C GLN A 346 20.92 9.30 -11.98
N ASP A 347 20.07 10.31 -11.80
CA ASP A 347 20.46 11.72 -11.81
C ASP A 347 20.84 12.27 -10.41
N ASN A 348 20.74 11.42 -9.39
CA ASN A 348 21.06 11.67 -7.98
C ASN A 348 20.03 12.56 -7.26
N ASP A 349 18.88 12.83 -7.86
CA ASP A 349 17.71 13.35 -7.16
C ASP A 349 16.77 12.17 -6.79
N ILE A 350 16.25 12.14 -5.57
CA ILE A 350 15.36 11.06 -5.15
C ILE A 350 13.96 11.28 -5.74
N ASP A 351 13.48 10.28 -6.48
CA ASP A 351 12.14 10.15 -7.04
C ASP A 351 11.22 9.29 -6.15
N LEU A 352 9.98 9.09 -6.62
CA LEU A 352 9.07 8.09 -6.08
C LEU A 352 8.62 7.08 -7.14
N LEU A 353 8.73 5.80 -6.81
CA LEU A 353 7.98 4.73 -7.44
C LEU A 353 6.63 4.61 -6.72
N TYR A 354 5.56 4.54 -7.50
CA TYR A 354 4.19 4.60 -6.99
C TYR A 354 3.31 3.58 -7.71
N THR A 355 2.49 2.82 -6.98
CA THR A 355 1.55 1.85 -7.57
C THR A 355 0.10 2.29 -7.40
N ASN A 356 -0.69 2.05 -8.44
CA ASN A 356 -2.14 2.12 -8.36
C ASN A 356 -2.79 0.87 -8.93
N GLY A 357 -3.66 0.25 -8.15
CA GLY A 357 -4.29 -1.01 -8.49
C GLY A 357 -5.23 -1.54 -7.43
N ASP A 358 -5.32 -0.90 -6.26
CA ASP A 358 -6.31 -1.29 -5.27
C ASP A 358 -7.74 -1.13 -5.82
N THR A 359 -8.55 -2.12 -5.48
CA THR A 359 -9.94 -2.26 -5.90
C THR A 359 -10.85 -2.52 -4.70
N MET A 360 -10.41 -2.36 -3.46
CA MET A 360 -11.29 -2.58 -2.29
C MET A 360 -12.58 -1.75 -2.30
N ASP A 361 -12.54 -0.54 -2.87
CA ASP A 361 -13.69 0.36 -2.86
C ASP A 361 -14.78 -0.04 -3.87
N SER A 362 -14.38 -0.43 -5.09
CA SER A 362 -15.30 -0.73 -6.21
C SER A 362 -15.36 -2.19 -6.62
N PHE A 363 -14.37 -2.99 -6.23
CA PHE A 363 -14.10 -4.36 -6.69
C PHE A 363 -13.92 -4.47 -8.21
N GLU A 364 -13.66 -3.36 -8.91
CA GLU A 364 -13.48 -3.30 -10.37
C GLU A 364 -12.03 -3.07 -10.77
N LEU A 365 -11.55 -3.92 -11.67
CA LEU A 365 -10.26 -3.75 -12.34
C LEU A 365 -10.37 -2.68 -13.41
N ARG A 366 -9.32 -1.86 -13.53
CA ARG A 366 -9.32 -0.69 -14.41
C ARG A 366 -8.08 -0.67 -15.31
N PRO A 367 -8.18 -0.04 -16.49
CA PRO A 367 -7.10 -0.05 -17.48
C PRO A 367 -5.90 0.84 -17.11
N ASP A 368 -6.08 1.74 -16.16
CA ASP A 368 -5.08 2.67 -15.62
C ASP A 368 -4.27 2.08 -14.46
N HIS A 369 -4.55 0.84 -14.03
CA HIS A 369 -3.75 0.13 -13.04
C HIS A 369 -2.32 -0.11 -13.55
N SER A 370 -1.34 0.43 -12.83
CA SER A 370 0.03 0.51 -13.30
C SER A 370 1.01 0.86 -12.17
N LEU A 371 2.28 0.69 -12.46
CA LEU A 371 3.38 1.37 -11.79
C LEU A 371 3.55 2.76 -12.42
N GLN A 372 3.92 3.71 -11.58
CA GLN A 372 4.09 5.11 -11.89
C GLN A 372 5.46 5.56 -11.39
N TRP A 373 6.12 6.42 -12.15
CA TRP A 373 7.34 7.11 -11.73
C TRP A 373 7.01 8.59 -11.54
N LEU A 374 7.31 9.12 -10.36
CA LEU A 374 7.19 10.53 -10.03
C LEU A 374 8.59 11.12 -9.94
N GLU A 375 9.05 11.67 -11.07
CA GLU A 375 10.40 12.19 -11.30
C GLU A 375 10.59 13.56 -10.64
N ASN A 376 11.64 13.66 -9.83
CA ASN A 376 12.02 14.83 -9.09
C ASN A 376 12.98 15.72 -9.88
N LYS A 377 12.45 16.83 -10.39
CA LYS A 377 13.23 17.86 -11.12
C LYS A 377 13.62 19.05 -10.24
N GLY A 378 13.66 18.86 -8.92
CA GLY A 378 13.93 19.90 -7.93
C GLY A 378 12.77 20.88 -7.69
N ALA A 379 11.54 20.54 -8.08
CA ALA A 379 10.35 21.35 -7.83
C ALA A 379 9.09 20.50 -7.64
N PHE A 380 8.14 21.02 -6.86
CA PHE A 380 6.81 20.42 -6.71
C PHE A 380 5.79 21.10 -7.65
N PRO A 381 4.77 20.37 -8.13
CA PRO A 381 4.61 18.90 -8.05
C PRO A 381 5.63 18.16 -8.92
N LEU A 382 5.86 16.88 -8.64
CA LEU A 382 6.79 16.05 -9.41
C LEU A 382 6.27 15.75 -10.82
N THR A 383 7.17 15.36 -11.73
CA THR A 383 6.78 14.97 -13.09
C THR A 383 6.29 13.53 -13.09
N HIS A 384 5.02 13.33 -13.45
CA HIS A 384 4.39 12.00 -13.45
C HIS A 384 4.58 11.27 -14.79
N HIS A 385 4.99 10.00 -14.72
CA HIS A 385 5.13 9.08 -15.83
C HIS A 385 4.45 7.73 -15.54
N PRO A 386 3.50 7.27 -16.36
CA PRO A 386 3.06 5.87 -16.31
C PRO A 386 4.09 4.98 -16.99
N VAL A 387 4.71 4.06 -16.23
CA VAL A 387 5.90 3.33 -16.68
C VAL A 387 5.65 1.84 -16.96
N ALA A 388 4.76 1.18 -16.22
CA ALA A 388 4.60 -0.28 -16.31
C ALA A 388 3.18 -0.74 -15.95
N PRO A 389 2.30 -1.01 -16.95
CA PRO A 389 0.95 -1.49 -16.68
C PRO A 389 0.95 -2.84 -15.95
N LEU A 390 0.15 -2.95 -14.90
CA LEU A 390 -0.10 -4.17 -14.15
C LEU A 390 -1.50 -4.11 -13.54
N THR A 391 -2.40 -4.94 -14.04
CA THR A 391 -3.78 -5.02 -13.52
C THR A 391 -3.75 -5.40 -12.03
N GLY A 392 -4.26 -4.53 -11.16
CA GLY A 392 -4.21 -4.75 -9.72
C GLY A 392 -2.83 -4.51 -9.09
N ALA A 393 -1.97 -3.69 -9.69
CA ALA A 393 -0.66 -3.31 -9.14
C ALA A 393 -0.80 -2.86 -7.68
N TYR A 394 -0.18 -3.59 -6.76
CA TYR A 394 -0.35 -3.33 -5.34
C TYR A 394 0.95 -2.86 -4.70
N CYS A 395 2.04 -3.59 -4.92
CA CYS A 395 3.36 -3.24 -4.42
C CYS A 395 4.41 -3.32 -5.55
N ALA A 396 5.45 -2.50 -5.45
CA ALA A 396 6.60 -2.53 -6.33
C ALA A 396 7.91 -2.35 -5.52
N THR A 397 8.97 -2.99 -5.99
CA THR A 397 10.35 -2.81 -5.53
C THR A 397 11.25 -2.59 -6.73
N HIS A 398 12.51 -2.33 -6.48
CA HIS A 398 13.50 -1.90 -7.45
C HIS A 398 14.88 -2.46 -7.10
N GLY A 399 15.73 -2.62 -8.11
CA GLY A 399 17.07 -3.19 -7.99
C GLY A 399 17.64 -3.52 -9.36
N ASP A 400 18.93 -3.81 -9.43
CA ASP A 400 19.59 -4.27 -10.67
C ASP A 400 19.45 -5.80 -10.73
N PHE A 401 18.38 -6.31 -11.37
CA PHE A 401 18.08 -7.75 -11.34
C PHE A 401 18.87 -8.54 -12.38
N ASP A 402 19.33 -7.91 -13.47
CA ASP A 402 20.13 -8.55 -14.53
C ASP A 402 21.62 -8.17 -14.56
N GLY A 403 22.04 -7.27 -13.67
CA GLY A 403 23.43 -6.91 -13.44
C GLY A 403 24.00 -5.95 -14.50
N ASP A 404 23.15 -5.24 -15.24
CA ASP A 404 23.57 -4.33 -16.30
C ASP A 404 23.88 -2.89 -15.81
N GLY A 405 23.54 -2.61 -14.55
CA GLY A 405 23.84 -1.38 -13.84
C GLY A 405 22.74 -0.32 -13.88
N ASP A 406 21.62 -0.57 -14.55
CA ASP A 406 20.42 0.27 -14.42
C ASP A 406 19.45 -0.24 -13.32
N ILE A 407 18.42 0.56 -13.02
CA ILE A 407 17.44 0.21 -11.97
C ILE A 407 16.20 -0.40 -12.60
N ASP A 408 16.07 -1.72 -12.49
CA ASP A 408 14.85 -2.44 -12.85
C ASP A 408 13.76 -2.30 -11.78
N LEU A 409 12.54 -2.74 -12.13
CA LEU A 409 11.42 -2.82 -11.21
C LEU A 409 10.90 -4.26 -11.11
N ALA A 410 10.43 -4.66 -9.93
CA ALA A 410 9.61 -5.85 -9.76
C ALA A 410 8.31 -5.48 -9.05
N ALA A 411 7.19 -6.04 -9.50
CA ALA A 411 5.88 -5.68 -9.00
C ALA A 411 4.95 -6.86 -8.83
N CYS A 412 4.07 -6.76 -7.85
CA CYS A 412 3.07 -7.77 -7.57
C CYS A 412 1.65 -7.20 -7.59
N SER A 413 0.67 -8.09 -7.83
CA SER A 413 -0.73 -7.70 -7.92
C SER A 413 -1.57 -8.29 -6.79
N MET A 414 -2.55 -7.52 -6.33
CA MET A 414 -3.63 -7.99 -5.48
C MET A 414 -4.96 -7.44 -5.98
N THR A 415 -5.95 -8.31 -6.09
CA THR A 415 -7.27 -7.99 -6.63
C THR A 415 -8.36 -8.77 -5.91
N TRP A 416 -9.56 -8.22 -5.88
CA TRP A 416 -10.73 -8.94 -5.35
C TRP A 416 -11.47 -9.75 -6.42
N ASP A 417 -10.88 -9.87 -7.61
CA ASP A 417 -11.40 -10.62 -8.74
C ASP A 417 -10.67 -11.96 -8.92
N TYR A 418 -11.33 -13.01 -8.46
CA TYR A 418 -10.80 -14.39 -8.46
C TYR A 418 -11.32 -15.23 -9.64
N LYS A 419 -11.81 -14.58 -10.71
CA LYS A 419 -12.44 -15.29 -11.85
C LYS A 419 -11.42 -15.86 -12.83
N GLU A 420 -10.28 -15.20 -12.99
CA GLU A 420 -9.29 -15.52 -14.03
C GLU A 420 -7.85 -15.40 -13.50
N GLN A 421 -6.95 -16.19 -14.09
CA GLN A 421 -5.51 -16.04 -13.86
C GLN A 421 -4.99 -14.75 -14.51
N ARG A 422 -3.97 -14.16 -13.91
CA ARG A 422 -3.34 -12.91 -14.35
C ARG A 422 -1.84 -12.94 -14.03
N ASN A 423 -1.10 -12.00 -14.60
CA ASN A 423 0.26 -11.76 -14.16
C ASN A 423 0.25 -11.19 -12.75
N THR A 424 0.75 -11.98 -11.80
CA THR A 424 0.70 -11.71 -10.35
C THR A 424 2.02 -11.25 -9.79
N LEU A 425 3.12 -11.57 -10.48
CA LEU A 425 4.48 -11.09 -10.24
C LEU A 425 5.15 -10.83 -11.59
N VAL A 426 5.73 -9.65 -11.76
CA VAL A 426 6.36 -9.21 -13.02
C VAL A 426 7.66 -8.48 -12.71
N TRP A 427 8.73 -8.86 -13.40
CA TRP A 427 9.96 -8.08 -13.49
C TRP A 427 9.89 -7.18 -14.72
N TYR A 428 10.34 -5.94 -14.60
CA TYR A 428 10.37 -4.93 -15.64
C TYR A 428 11.83 -4.51 -15.84
N GLU A 429 12.42 -5.03 -16.92
CA GLU A 429 13.77 -4.70 -17.39
C GLU A 429 13.76 -3.25 -17.89
N GLN A 430 14.59 -2.38 -17.31
CA GLN A 430 14.79 -1.04 -17.82
C GLN A 430 15.65 -1.11 -19.10
N LEU A 431 15.25 -0.36 -20.13
CA LEU A 431 15.98 -0.28 -21.40
C LEU A 431 16.64 1.09 -21.60
N SER A 432 16.10 2.08 -20.89
CA SER A 432 16.51 3.47 -20.77
C SER A 432 15.60 4.11 -19.71
N PRO A 433 16.00 5.22 -19.06
CA PRO A 433 15.20 5.91 -18.05
C PRO A 433 13.70 6.01 -18.41
N GLY A 434 12.86 5.35 -17.61
CA GLY A 434 11.40 5.36 -17.75
C GLY A 434 10.82 4.46 -18.85
N GLN A 435 11.64 3.69 -19.57
CA GLN A 435 11.19 2.73 -20.59
C GLN A 435 11.50 1.29 -20.16
N PHE A 436 10.43 0.52 -19.93
CA PHE A 436 10.53 -0.83 -19.38
C PHE A 436 10.02 -1.90 -20.33
N ARG A 437 10.61 -3.10 -20.25
CA ARG A 437 10.11 -4.33 -20.85
C ARG A 437 9.63 -5.28 -19.75
N ALA A 438 8.37 -5.68 -19.83
CA ALA A 438 7.78 -6.60 -18.88
C ALA A 438 8.15 -8.07 -19.15
N HIS A 439 8.62 -8.76 -18.11
CA HIS A 439 8.91 -10.18 -18.02
C HIS A 439 8.10 -10.78 -16.87
N PRO A 440 6.93 -11.39 -17.14
CA PRO A 440 6.15 -12.00 -16.08
C PRO A 440 6.89 -13.16 -15.43
N LEU A 441 6.91 -13.19 -14.10
CA LEU A 441 7.52 -14.26 -13.30
C LEU A 441 6.45 -15.25 -12.80
N ASP A 442 5.22 -14.75 -12.57
CA ASP A 442 4.07 -15.59 -12.20
C ASP A 442 2.83 -15.28 -13.04
N PHE A 443 2.04 -16.32 -13.30
CA PHE A 443 0.74 -16.24 -13.93
C PHE A 443 -0.24 -17.16 -13.18
N SER A 444 -0.89 -16.61 -12.16
CA SER A 444 -1.71 -17.38 -11.23
C SER A 444 -2.97 -16.61 -10.79
N MET A 445 -3.67 -17.14 -9.79
CA MET A 445 -4.75 -16.42 -9.10
C MET A 445 -4.26 -15.83 -7.76
N GLY A 446 -2.94 -15.87 -7.50
CA GLY A 446 -2.31 -15.43 -6.27
C GLY A 446 -2.58 -13.97 -5.96
N GLN A 447 -2.47 -13.63 -4.68
CA GLN A 447 -2.81 -12.33 -4.13
C GLN A 447 -1.63 -11.82 -3.33
N HIS A 448 -0.91 -10.87 -3.89
CA HIS A 448 0.35 -10.41 -3.34
C HIS A 448 0.23 -8.94 -2.93
N PRO A 449 0.09 -8.64 -1.62
CA PRO A 449 0.03 -7.26 -1.14
C PRO A 449 1.41 -6.64 -0.93
N VAL A 450 2.46 -7.46 -0.82
CA VAL A 450 3.80 -6.97 -0.48
C VAL A 450 4.87 -7.76 -1.21
N LEU A 451 5.95 -7.06 -1.54
CA LEU A 451 7.17 -7.66 -2.04
C LEU A 451 8.38 -6.84 -1.57
N THR A 452 9.55 -7.48 -1.49
CA THR A 452 10.83 -6.81 -1.26
C THR A 452 11.93 -7.55 -2.02
N ALA A 453 12.97 -6.82 -2.44
CA ALA A 453 14.13 -7.36 -3.11
C ALA A 453 15.39 -7.26 -2.25
N GLY A 454 16.33 -8.16 -2.53
CA GLY A 454 17.67 -8.10 -1.98
C GLY A 454 18.43 -9.39 -2.24
N ASP A 455 19.74 -9.34 -2.08
CA ASP A 455 20.63 -10.50 -2.17
C ASP A 455 20.52 -11.34 -0.88
N PHE A 456 19.58 -12.30 -0.86
CA PHE A 456 19.23 -13.04 0.36
C PHE A 456 20.21 -14.19 0.64
N ASP A 457 20.81 -14.77 -0.39
CA ASP A 457 21.80 -15.85 -0.26
C ASP A 457 23.26 -15.42 -0.42
N SER A 458 23.50 -14.12 -0.65
CA SER A 458 24.82 -13.51 -0.79
C SER A 458 25.58 -13.97 -2.05
N ASP A 459 24.86 -14.27 -3.13
CA ASP A 459 25.44 -14.64 -4.43
C ASP A 459 25.70 -13.45 -5.36
N GLY A 460 25.17 -12.28 -5.00
CA GLY A 460 25.34 -11.01 -5.70
C GLY A 460 24.20 -10.62 -6.63
N ASP A 461 23.22 -11.52 -6.85
CA ASP A 461 22.02 -11.26 -7.63
C ASP A 461 20.85 -10.89 -6.70
N PHE A 462 19.97 -9.98 -7.12
CA PHE A 462 18.83 -9.60 -6.28
C PHE A 462 17.72 -10.65 -6.36
N ASP A 463 17.36 -11.23 -5.21
CA ASP A 463 16.22 -12.12 -5.03
C ASP A 463 14.92 -11.34 -4.75
N LEU A 464 13.78 -12.03 -4.77
CA LEU A 464 12.49 -11.46 -4.36
C LEU A 464 11.84 -12.27 -3.24
N ALA A 465 11.32 -11.59 -2.22
CA ALA A 465 10.37 -12.17 -1.27
C ALA A 465 8.97 -11.59 -1.53
N VAL A 466 7.97 -12.46 -1.66
CA VAL A 466 6.61 -12.09 -2.09
C VAL A 466 5.58 -12.63 -1.10
N GLY A 467 4.86 -11.73 -0.43
CA GLY A 467 3.85 -12.07 0.57
C GLY A 467 2.54 -12.54 -0.05
N ASN A 468 1.75 -13.33 0.68
CA ASN A 468 0.44 -13.79 0.21
C ASN A 468 -0.70 -13.27 1.10
N PHE A 469 -1.86 -13.02 0.50
CA PHE A 469 -3.06 -12.53 1.20
C PHE A 469 -4.34 -13.21 0.72
N GLU A 470 -5.00 -13.95 1.60
CA GLU A 470 -6.28 -14.59 1.31
C GLU A 470 -7.39 -14.06 2.24
N GLY A 471 -8.25 -13.18 1.72
CA GLY A 471 -9.38 -12.60 2.46
C GLY A 471 -10.60 -13.53 2.60
N ARG A 472 -10.63 -14.67 1.90
CA ARG A 472 -11.69 -15.68 1.99
C ARG A 472 -11.16 -17.05 1.58
N GLU A 473 -11.80 -18.12 2.05
CA GLU A 473 -11.53 -19.45 1.53
C GLU A 473 -11.94 -19.50 0.05
N THR A 474 -10.95 -19.46 -0.84
CA THR A 474 -11.13 -19.64 -2.29
C THR A 474 -10.77 -21.08 -2.68
N ASP A 475 -11.10 -21.48 -3.92
CA ASP A 475 -10.66 -22.75 -4.53
C ASP A 475 -9.18 -22.71 -4.95
N GLN A 476 -8.39 -21.77 -4.43
CA GLN A 476 -6.96 -21.71 -4.70
C GLN A 476 -6.26 -22.99 -4.27
N ARG A 477 -5.31 -23.43 -5.10
CA ARG A 477 -4.65 -24.73 -4.99
C ARG A 477 -3.60 -24.75 -3.87
N ASP A 478 -3.04 -23.59 -3.49
CA ASP A 478 -1.94 -23.46 -2.55
C ASP A 478 -2.31 -22.68 -1.28
N LYS A 479 -3.34 -23.15 -0.56
CA LYS A 479 -3.77 -22.59 0.74
C LYS A 479 -2.68 -22.58 1.83
N THR A 480 -1.52 -23.16 1.55
CA THR A 480 -0.39 -23.29 2.48
C THR A 480 0.73 -22.28 2.24
N GLU A 481 0.75 -21.58 1.09
CA GLU A 481 1.78 -20.57 0.80
C GLU A 481 1.56 -19.34 1.69
N TRP A 482 2.51 -19.10 2.60
CA TRP A 482 2.51 -17.91 3.43
C TRP A 482 3.07 -16.71 2.67
N PHE A 483 4.27 -16.92 2.14
CA PHE A 483 5.02 -16.07 1.24
C PHE A 483 5.96 -16.99 0.47
N SER A 484 6.59 -16.48 -0.58
CA SER A 484 7.59 -17.21 -1.34
C SER A 484 8.87 -16.40 -1.50
N ILE A 485 9.99 -17.11 -1.58
CA ILE A 485 11.26 -16.56 -2.05
C ILE A 485 11.42 -16.97 -3.52
N TRP A 486 11.85 -16.04 -4.35
CA TRP A 486 12.17 -16.24 -5.75
C TRP A 486 13.65 -15.98 -5.89
N TRP A 487 14.41 -17.07 -5.92
CA TRP A 487 15.86 -17.02 -6.03
C TRP A 487 16.27 -16.66 -7.45
N ASN A 488 17.04 -15.59 -7.63
CA ASN A 488 17.55 -15.21 -8.95
C ASN A 488 18.72 -16.13 -9.31
N GLU A 489 18.54 -16.98 -10.32
CA GLU A 489 19.59 -17.90 -10.80
C GLU A 489 20.39 -17.29 -11.98
N GLY A 490 20.23 -15.97 -12.19
CA GLY A 490 20.85 -15.20 -13.26
C GLY A 490 20.26 -15.45 -14.66
N LEU A 491 20.98 -14.95 -15.67
CA LEU A 491 20.59 -15.05 -17.07
C LEU A 491 20.58 -16.50 -17.57
N GLN A 492 19.52 -16.87 -18.29
CA GLN A 492 19.43 -18.15 -18.98
C GLN A 492 20.55 -18.27 -20.03
N LYS A 493 21.38 -19.31 -19.91
CA LYS A 493 22.36 -19.64 -20.96
C LYS A 493 21.60 -20.01 -22.23
N GLN A 494 21.79 -19.24 -23.30
CA GLN A 494 21.31 -19.62 -24.63
C GLN A 494 22.02 -20.92 -25.06
N GLU A 495 21.26 -22.01 -25.24
CA GLU A 495 21.73 -23.31 -25.77
C GLU A 495 22.03 -23.27 -27.28
#